data_AF-A0A1V1PD30-F1
#
_entry.id   AF-A0A1V1PD30-F1
#
_cell.length_a   1.000
_cell.length_b   1.000
_cell.length_c   1.000
_cell.angle_alpha   90.00
_cell.angle_beta   90.00
_cell.angle_gamma   90.00
#
_symmetry.space_group_name_H-M   'P 1'
#
loop_
_entity.id
_entity.type
_entity.pdbx_description
1 polymer ?
#
loop_
_entity_poly.entity_id
_entity_poly.type
_entity_poly.pdbx_seq_one_letter_code
_entity_poly.pdbx_strand_id
1 'polypeptide(L)'
;MSSITIKCVEQIFNEIIFEIKEKFSCDSPPEDTNHIRSIAKMLSSCKINEQFIIVIDELSISDVDLLKRFAESIVGLITFYNNSYKNKYIRFIVSTISEPKDIIKNKQKASEYFAYLNSNYWQNSIEKLYDTIIIHLNLKISLKNKQLILKQTDDNPRLLKYLIRKILLHCNFEDDEIQKVVIKAIGESY
;
A
#
# COMPACT_ATOMS: atom_id res chain seq x y z
N MET A 1 7.79 -1.06 -9.87
CA MET A 1 8.98 -0.54 -9.17
C MET A 1 9.48 -1.64 -8.27
N SER A 2 10.78 -1.98 -8.33
CA SER A 2 11.40 -2.95 -7.43
C SER A 2 11.42 -2.38 -6.00
N SER A 3 11.27 -3.23 -4.98
CA SER A 3 11.39 -2.81 -3.58
C SER A 3 12.78 -2.21 -3.35
N ILE A 4 12.87 -0.89 -3.18
CA ILE A 4 14.10 -0.23 -2.80
C ILE A 4 14.26 -0.44 -1.30
N THR A 5 15.35 -1.10 -0.89
CA THR A 5 15.71 -1.14 0.52
C THR A 5 16.17 0.26 0.91
N ILE A 6 15.36 0.94 1.70
CA ILE A 6 15.64 2.29 2.16
C ILE A 6 16.80 2.24 3.16
N LYS A 7 17.86 3.00 2.88
CA LYS A 7 19.08 3.06 3.71
C LYS A 7 19.12 4.32 4.57
N CYS A 8 18.42 5.38 4.18
CA CYS A 8 18.31 6.61 4.97
C CYS A 8 17.01 7.38 4.68
N VAL A 9 16.63 8.28 5.58
CA VAL A 9 15.35 9.03 5.51
C VAL A 9 15.33 9.95 4.29
N GLU A 10 16.48 10.48 3.93
CA GLU A 10 16.68 11.41 2.81
C GLU A 10 16.31 10.75 1.48
N GLN A 11 16.52 9.44 1.32
CA GLN A 11 16.10 8.71 0.11
C GLN A 11 14.58 8.76 -0.06
N ILE A 12 13.82 8.55 1.01
CA ILE A 12 12.35 8.61 0.97
C ILE A 12 11.89 10.02 0.60
N PHE A 13 12.49 11.05 1.19
CA PHE A 13 12.11 12.43 0.88
C PHE A 13 12.48 12.83 -0.55
N ASN A 14 13.61 12.35 -1.07
CA ASN A 14 13.98 12.58 -2.46
C ASN A 14 13.01 11.90 -3.43
N GLU A 15 12.55 10.68 -3.13
CA GLU A 15 11.48 10.02 -3.89
C GLU A 15 10.17 10.81 -3.85
N ILE A 16 9.76 11.29 -2.66
CA ILE A 16 8.56 12.15 -2.54
C ILE A 16 8.71 13.42 -3.37
N ILE A 17 9.87 14.09 -3.31
CA ILE A 17 10.16 15.29 -4.12
C ILE A 17 10.06 14.95 -5.60
N PHE A 18 10.67 13.85 -6.03
CA PHE A 18 10.65 13.39 -7.42
C PHE A 18 9.22 13.16 -7.91
N GLU A 19 8.42 12.41 -7.17
CA GLU A 19 7.01 12.13 -7.49
C GLU A 19 6.16 13.40 -7.56
N ILE A 20 6.38 14.37 -6.65
CA ILE A 20 5.67 15.66 -6.71
C ILE A 20 6.04 16.42 -7.99
N LYS A 21 7.33 16.45 -8.37
CA LYS A 21 7.76 17.11 -9.62
C LYS A 21 7.12 16.44 -10.82
N GLU A 22 7.18 15.12 -10.89
CA GLU A 22 6.63 14.35 -12.00
C GLU A 22 5.12 14.58 -12.15
N LYS A 23 4.36 14.46 -11.06
CA LYS A 23 2.89 14.56 -11.10
C LYS A 23 2.37 15.98 -11.31
N PHE A 24 3.03 16.98 -10.75
CA PHE A 24 2.50 18.35 -10.71
C PHE A 24 3.29 19.32 -11.57
N SER A 25 4.31 18.85 -12.31
CA SER A 25 5.17 19.69 -13.16
C SER A 25 5.68 20.93 -12.43
N CYS A 26 5.99 20.78 -11.14
CA CYS A 26 6.46 21.88 -10.30
C CYS A 26 7.95 22.08 -10.51
N ASP A 27 8.37 23.34 -10.57
CA ASP A 27 9.78 23.70 -10.59
C ASP A 27 10.49 23.16 -9.35
N SER A 28 11.79 22.89 -9.49
CA SER A 28 12.60 22.44 -8.38
C SER A 28 12.52 23.45 -7.23
N PRO A 29 12.35 22.99 -5.97
CA PRO A 29 12.42 23.91 -4.85
C PRO A 29 13.79 24.60 -4.91
N PRO A 30 13.88 25.89 -4.52
CA PRO A 30 15.18 26.52 -4.34
C PRO A 30 16.03 25.62 -3.42
N GLU A 31 17.34 25.54 -3.65
CA GLU A 31 18.26 24.71 -2.86
C GLU A 31 18.13 25.02 -1.36
N ASP A 32 17.21 24.33 -0.70
CA ASP A 32 16.99 24.37 0.73
C ASP A 32 17.61 23.09 1.28
N THR A 33 18.53 23.22 2.23
CA THR A 33 19.18 22.08 2.90
C THR A 33 18.20 21.26 3.74
N ASN A 34 16.95 21.75 3.89
CA ASN A 34 15.91 21.14 4.69
C ASN A 34 14.79 20.56 3.81
N HIS A 35 14.81 19.23 3.64
CA HIS A 35 13.81 18.48 2.86
C HIS A 35 12.36 18.76 3.27
N ILE A 36 12.08 19.00 4.56
CA ILE A 36 10.73 19.31 5.04
C ILE A 36 10.23 20.63 4.44
N ARG A 37 11.06 21.68 4.47
CA ARG A 37 10.70 22.98 3.90
C ARG A 37 10.54 22.89 2.39
N SER A 38 11.45 22.16 1.73
CA SER A 38 11.40 21.94 0.28
C SER A 38 10.09 21.29 -0.14
N ILE A 39 9.72 20.16 0.47
CA ILE A 39 8.47 19.46 0.18
C ILE A 39 7.27 20.35 0.47
N ALA A 40 7.25 21.02 1.63
CA ALA A 40 6.13 21.88 2.01
C ALA A 40 5.92 23.03 1.02
N LYS A 41 7.00 23.69 0.58
CA LYS A 41 6.96 24.75 -0.43
C LYS A 41 6.44 24.22 -1.76
N MET A 42 6.96 23.09 -2.25
CA MET A 42 6.52 22.47 -3.50
C MET A 42 5.03 22.13 -3.48
N LEU A 43 4.56 21.49 -2.40
CA LEU A 43 3.15 21.16 -2.25
C LEU A 43 2.27 22.42 -2.17
N SER A 44 2.78 23.50 -1.56
CA SER A 44 2.04 24.75 -1.49
C SER A 44 1.91 25.45 -2.85
N SER A 45 2.94 25.35 -3.70
CA SER A 45 2.96 25.92 -5.06
C SER A 45 2.13 25.11 -6.06
N CYS A 46 1.85 23.83 -5.75
CA CYS A 46 0.88 23.07 -6.52
C CYS A 46 -0.49 23.79 -6.45
N LYS A 47 -1.13 23.99 -7.60
CA LYS A 47 -2.47 24.61 -7.74
C LYS A 47 -3.59 23.66 -7.31
N ILE A 48 -3.38 22.97 -6.19
CA ILE A 48 -4.37 22.10 -5.56
C ILE A 48 -4.99 22.87 -4.40
N ASN A 49 -6.30 23.02 -4.48
CA ASN A 49 -7.13 23.69 -3.47
C ASN A 49 -7.61 22.72 -2.37
N GLU A 50 -7.25 21.43 -2.49
CA GLU A 50 -7.71 20.34 -1.65
C GLU A 50 -6.60 19.77 -0.76
N GLN A 51 -6.90 18.66 -0.08
CA GLN A 51 -6.00 17.91 0.77
C GLN A 51 -5.00 17.08 -0.05
N PHE A 52 -3.72 17.12 0.30
CA PHE A 52 -2.72 16.19 -0.22
C PHE A 52 -2.74 14.89 0.56
N ILE A 53 -2.84 13.78 -0.15
CA ILE A 53 -2.64 12.45 0.41
C ILE A 53 -1.40 11.86 -0.23
N ILE A 54 -0.36 11.63 0.58
CA ILE A 54 0.87 10.96 0.17
C ILE A 54 0.78 9.52 0.66
N VAL A 55 0.76 8.58 -0.28
CA VAL A 55 0.72 7.15 0.01
C VAL A 55 2.10 6.58 -0.23
N ILE A 56 2.65 5.93 0.80
CA ILE A 56 3.91 5.21 0.74
C ILE A 56 3.56 3.74 0.92
N ASP A 57 3.54 3.02 -0.20
CA ASP A 57 3.25 1.60 -0.22
C ASP A 57 4.52 0.79 0.05
N GLU A 58 4.36 -0.32 0.77
CA GLU A 58 5.44 -1.26 1.14
C GLU A 58 6.75 -0.59 1.63
N LEU A 59 6.67 0.20 2.71
CA LEU A 59 7.85 0.74 3.37
C LEU A 59 8.66 -0.39 4.04
N SER A 60 9.63 -0.93 3.31
CA SER A 60 10.53 -1.98 3.79
C SER A 60 11.73 -1.37 4.50
N ILE A 61 11.62 -1.19 5.81
CA ILE A 61 12.71 -0.74 6.68
C ILE A 61 12.96 -1.81 7.74
N SER A 62 14.14 -2.42 7.69
CA SER A 62 14.59 -3.40 8.69
C SER A 62 15.19 -2.77 9.95
N ASP A 63 15.53 -1.47 9.88
CA ASP A 63 16.14 -0.71 10.98
C ASP A 63 15.10 0.14 11.72
N VAL A 64 14.84 -0.22 12.98
CA VAL A 64 13.86 0.47 13.83
C VAL A 64 14.22 1.94 14.06
N ASP A 65 15.51 2.27 14.17
CA ASP A 65 15.96 3.65 14.39
C ASP A 65 15.75 4.50 13.14
N LEU A 66 15.97 3.93 11.95
CA LEU A 66 15.68 4.58 10.68
C LEU A 66 14.18 4.88 10.55
N LEU A 67 13.34 3.89 10.88
CA LEU A 67 11.89 4.02 10.83
C LEU A 67 11.38 5.07 11.83
N LYS A 68 12.03 5.20 13.00
CA LYS A 68 11.75 6.24 13.99
C LYS A 68 12.11 7.63 13.47
N ARG A 69 13.30 7.81 12.91
CA ARG A 69 13.72 9.08 12.30
C ARG A 69 12.79 9.51 11.18
N PHE A 70 12.33 8.54 10.38
CA PHE A 70 11.36 8.77 9.33
C PHE A 70 10.01 9.25 9.88
N ALA A 71 9.44 8.55 10.87
CA ALA A 71 8.19 8.94 11.51
C ALA A 71 8.26 10.35 12.12
N GLU A 72 9.35 10.67 12.83
CA GLU A 72 9.60 12.01 13.38
C GLU A 72 9.66 13.09 12.30
N SER A 73 10.30 12.78 11.17
CA SER A 73 10.41 13.72 10.05
C SER A 73 9.07 13.95 9.34
N ILE A 74 8.24 12.90 9.19
CA ILE A 74 6.87 13.03 8.68
C ILE A 74 6.02 13.93 9.58
N VAL A 75 6.07 13.71 10.91
CA VAL A 75 5.33 14.58 11.85
C VAL A 75 5.79 16.02 11.70
N GLY A 76 7.11 16.25 11.64
CA GLY A 76 7.67 17.58 11.43
C GLY A 76 7.13 18.24 10.15
N LEU A 77 7.05 17.49 9.05
CA LEU A 77 6.48 17.98 7.79
C LEU A 77 4.99 18.28 7.89
N ILE A 78 4.18 17.38 8.45
CA ILE A 78 2.74 17.59 8.62
C ILE A 78 2.48 18.83 9.46
N THR A 79 3.15 18.94 10.62
CA THR A 79 3.00 20.08 11.53
C THR A 79 3.42 21.38 10.85
N PHE A 80 4.57 21.39 10.17
CA PHE A 80 5.05 22.59 9.48
C PHE A 80 4.09 23.02 8.37
N TYR A 81 3.63 22.09 7.53
CA TYR A 81 2.75 22.38 6.41
C TYR A 81 1.39 22.91 6.89
N ASN A 82 0.74 22.21 7.83
CA ASN A 82 -0.58 22.59 8.33
C ASN A 82 -0.55 23.94 9.07
N ASN A 83 0.55 24.29 9.75
CA ASN A 83 0.70 25.58 10.42
C ASN A 83 1.01 26.72 9.44
N SER A 84 1.76 26.44 8.38
CA SER A 84 2.23 27.46 7.42
C SER A 84 1.18 27.79 6.35
N TYR A 85 0.32 26.83 6.00
CA TYR A 85 -0.62 26.95 4.89
C TYR A 85 -2.06 26.75 5.36
N LYS A 86 -2.70 27.85 5.79
CA LYS A 86 -4.09 27.86 6.25
C LYS A 86 -5.02 27.25 5.18
N ASN A 87 -5.96 26.42 5.61
CA ASN A 87 -6.95 25.70 4.77
C ASN A 87 -6.36 24.66 3.81
N LYS A 88 -5.07 24.33 3.90
CA LYS A 88 -4.49 23.17 3.22
C LYS A 88 -4.05 22.14 4.26
N TYR A 89 -4.25 20.86 3.94
CA TYR A 89 -3.86 19.76 4.81
C TYR A 89 -3.06 18.73 4.03
N ILE A 90 -2.10 18.12 4.71
CA ILE A 90 -1.37 16.96 4.20
C ILE A 90 -1.64 15.76 5.10
N ARG A 91 -1.85 14.59 4.48
CA ARG A 91 -2.00 13.31 5.16
C ARG A 91 -1.05 12.30 4.54
N PHE A 92 -0.35 11.57 5.40
CA PHE A 92 0.45 10.42 5.00
C PHE A 92 -0.30 9.13 5.29
N ILE A 93 -0.25 8.20 4.35
CA ILE A 93 -0.69 6.81 4.53
C ILE A 93 0.53 5.94 4.27
N VAL A 94 1.00 5.23 5.28
CA VAL A 94 2.22 4.41 5.19
C VAL A 94 1.83 2.96 5.42
N SER A 95 2.12 2.12 4.44
CA SER A 95 2.00 0.67 4.53
C SER A 95 3.34 0.08 4.94
N THR A 96 3.37 -0.78 5.95
CA THR A 96 4.58 -1.47 6.41
C THR A 96 4.26 -2.89 6.86
N ILE A 97 5.21 -3.80 6.69
CA ILE A 97 5.10 -5.19 7.14
C ILE A 97 5.37 -5.30 8.65
N SER A 98 6.17 -4.38 9.21
CA SER A 98 6.54 -4.38 10.63
C SER A 98 5.55 -3.60 11.47
N GLU A 99 5.19 -4.11 12.66
CA GLU A 99 4.25 -3.42 13.55
C GLU A 99 4.82 -2.08 14.04
N PRO A 100 4.15 -0.95 13.78
CA PRO A 100 4.76 0.36 14.01
C PRO A 100 4.63 0.89 15.45
N LYS A 101 3.94 0.18 16.34
CA LYS A 101 3.58 0.69 17.68
C LYS A 101 4.77 0.91 18.61
N ASP A 102 5.90 0.27 18.33
CA ASP A 102 7.12 0.38 19.14
C ASP A 102 8.09 1.46 18.64
N ILE A 103 7.78 2.10 17.51
CA ILE A 103 8.68 3.06 16.84
C ILE A 103 8.69 4.42 17.55
N ILE A 104 7.53 4.91 18.01
CA ILE A 104 7.42 6.28 18.54
C ILE A 104 7.42 6.25 20.07
N LYS A 105 8.54 6.70 20.68
CA LYS A 105 8.75 6.71 22.14
C LYS A 105 7.71 7.53 22.92
N ASN A 106 7.17 8.59 22.33
CA ASN A 106 6.12 9.40 22.96
C ASN A 106 4.74 8.98 22.43
N LYS A 107 4.18 7.91 23.01
CA LYS A 107 2.91 7.30 22.58
C LYS A 107 1.73 8.26 22.60
N GLN A 108 1.68 9.18 23.58
CA GLN A 108 0.60 10.17 23.71
C GLN A 108 0.61 11.17 22.55
N LYS A 109 1.78 11.74 22.24
CA LYS A 109 1.92 12.65 21.10
C LYS A 109 1.74 11.90 19.78
N ALA A 110 2.24 10.67 19.68
CA ALA A 110 2.04 9.83 18.49
C ALA A 110 0.56 9.58 18.20
N SER A 111 -0.26 9.29 19.20
CA SER A 111 -1.70 9.06 19.00
C SER A 111 -2.47 10.30 18.50
N GLU A 112 -1.91 11.50 18.66
CA GLU A 112 -2.50 12.73 18.11
C GLU A 112 -2.28 12.87 16.59
N TYR A 113 -1.19 12.27 16.06
CA TYR A 113 -0.79 12.42 14.65
C TYR A 113 -0.89 11.13 13.84
N PHE A 114 -0.96 9.96 14.48
CA PHE A 114 -0.97 8.66 13.81
C PHE A 114 -2.25 7.86 14.14
N ALA A 115 -2.90 7.39 13.09
CA ALA A 115 -3.90 6.33 13.18
C ALA A 115 -3.25 5.02 12.71
N TYR A 116 -3.23 4.02 13.59
CA TYR A 116 -2.71 2.69 13.26
C TYR A 116 -3.85 1.79 12.82
N LEU A 117 -3.81 1.38 11.55
CA LEU A 117 -4.76 0.44 10.98
C LEU A 117 -4.06 -0.91 10.84
N ASN A 118 -4.58 -1.92 11.53
CA ASN A 118 -4.14 -3.28 11.31
C ASN A 118 -4.94 -3.87 10.14
N SER A 119 -4.25 -4.30 9.09
CA SER A 119 -4.87 -5.12 8.05
C SER A 119 -4.90 -6.55 8.56
N ASN A 120 -6.03 -6.94 9.15
CA ASN A 120 -6.23 -8.33 9.58
C ASN A 120 -6.06 -9.29 8.40
N TYR A 121 -5.57 -10.50 8.68
CA TYR A 121 -5.55 -11.59 7.71
C TYR A 121 -6.95 -11.84 7.13
N TRP A 122 -7.02 -12.29 5.89
CA TRP A 122 -8.27 -12.56 5.16
C TRP A 122 -9.06 -13.77 5.65
N GLN A 123 -8.68 -14.32 6.81
CA GLN A 123 -9.34 -15.43 7.48
C GLN A 123 -10.85 -15.14 7.58
N ASN A 124 -11.65 -16.10 7.12
CA ASN A 124 -13.12 -16.04 7.05
C ASN A 124 -13.70 -14.98 6.08
N SER A 125 -12.87 -14.30 5.29
CA SER A 125 -13.29 -13.28 4.32
C SER A 125 -12.93 -13.63 2.87
N ILE A 126 -12.07 -14.63 2.66
CA ILE A 126 -11.66 -15.05 1.31
C ILE A 126 -12.84 -15.54 0.45
N GLU A 127 -13.83 -16.20 1.07
CA GLU A 127 -15.02 -16.67 0.37
C GLU A 127 -15.85 -15.51 -0.19
N LYS A 128 -15.99 -14.43 0.58
CA LYS A 128 -16.69 -13.21 0.11
C LYS A 128 -15.97 -12.59 -1.08
N LEU A 129 -14.63 -12.62 -1.09
CA LEU A 129 -13.85 -12.16 -2.22
C LEU A 129 -14.06 -13.05 -3.45
N TYR A 130 -14.06 -14.38 -3.27
CA TYR A 130 -14.38 -15.33 -4.34
C TYR A 130 -15.76 -15.02 -4.92
N ASP A 131 -16.79 -14.94 -4.08
CA ASP A 131 -18.17 -14.70 -4.53
C ASP A 131 -18.28 -13.37 -5.28
N THR A 132 -17.63 -12.32 -4.76
CA THR A 132 -17.57 -11.01 -5.44
C THR A 132 -16.97 -11.15 -6.84
N ILE A 133 -15.84 -11.85 -6.99
CA ILE A 133 -15.18 -12.01 -8.29
C ILE A 133 -16.06 -12.81 -9.26
N ILE A 134 -16.60 -13.95 -8.82
CA ILE A 134 -17.43 -14.84 -9.65
C ILE A 134 -18.69 -14.12 -10.13
N ILE A 135 -19.37 -13.37 -9.25
CA ILE A 135 -20.56 -12.60 -9.59
C ILE A 135 -20.24 -11.53 -10.64
N HIS A 136 -19.18 -10.73 -10.44
CA HIS A 136 -18.85 -9.63 -11.36
C HIS A 136 -18.32 -10.12 -12.71
N LEU A 137 -17.71 -11.29 -12.74
CA LEU A 137 -17.26 -11.93 -13.98
C LEU A 137 -18.34 -12.81 -14.63
N ASN A 138 -19.51 -12.93 -14.01
CA ASN A 138 -20.62 -13.78 -14.45
C ASN A 138 -20.19 -15.22 -14.74
N LEU A 139 -19.32 -15.77 -13.89
CA LEU A 139 -18.81 -17.13 -14.04
C LEU A 139 -19.74 -18.13 -13.37
N LYS A 140 -19.96 -19.28 -14.01
CA LYS A 140 -20.69 -20.40 -13.44
C LYS A 140 -19.68 -21.48 -13.04
N ILE A 141 -19.32 -21.49 -11.77
CA ILE A 141 -18.43 -22.51 -11.19
C ILE A 141 -19.23 -23.35 -10.21
N SER A 142 -19.11 -24.67 -10.31
CA SER A 142 -19.81 -25.59 -9.41
C SER A 142 -19.37 -25.43 -7.95
N LEU A 143 -20.24 -25.83 -7.02
CA LEU A 143 -19.92 -25.78 -5.58
C LEU A 143 -18.67 -26.60 -5.24
N LYS A 144 -18.48 -27.75 -5.89
CA LYS A 144 -17.30 -28.60 -5.75
C LYS A 144 -16.03 -27.83 -6.08
N ASN A 145 -16.03 -27.12 -7.21
CA ASN A 145 -14.87 -26.35 -7.66
C ASN A 145 -14.64 -25.08 -6.83
N LYS A 146 -15.70 -24.43 -6.36
CA LYS A 146 -15.59 -23.35 -5.36
C LYS A 146 -14.82 -23.83 -4.12
N GLN A 147 -15.24 -24.96 -3.55
CA GLN A 147 -14.60 -25.53 -2.36
C GLN A 147 -13.14 -25.91 -2.61
N LEU A 148 -12.84 -26.50 -3.77
CA LEU A 148 -11.47 -26.81 -4.17
C LEU A 148 -10.61 -25.54 -4.24
N ILE A 149 -11.07 -24.52 -4.98
CA ILE A 149 -10.33 -23.26 -5.15
C ILE A 149 -10.08 -22.61 -3.78
N LEU A 150 -11.11 -22.43 -2.96
CA LEU A 150 -10.98 -21.81 -1.64
C LEU A 150 -9.98 -22.57 -0.74
N LYS A 151 -10.07 -23.91 -0.70
CA LYS A 151 -9.14 -24.74 0.07
C LYS A 151 -7.69 -24.55 -0.36
N GLN A 152 -7.44 -24.42 -1.67
CA GLN A 152 -6.09 -24.28 -2.20
C GLN A 152 -5.52 -22.87 -2.04
N THR A 153 -6.36 -21.88 -1.76
CA THR A 153 -5.89 -20.50 -1.57
C THR A 153 -5.31 -20.24 -0.20
N ASP A 154 -5.62 -21.05 0.81
CA ASP A 154 -5.20 -20.85 2.21
C ASP A 154 -5.39 -19.40 2.68
N ASP A 155 -6.62 -18.88 2.48
CA ASP A 155 -7.01 -17.49 2.74
C ASP A 155 -6.16 -16.41 2.04
N ASN A 156 -5.38 -16.75 1.00
CA ASN A 156 -4.53 -15.80 0.27
C ASN A 156 -5.25 -15.18 -0.95
N PRO A 157 -5.56 -13.87 -0.94
CA PRO A 157 -6.25 -13.19 -2.05
C PRO A 157 -5.46 -13.16 -3.35
N ARG A 158 -4.13 -13.10 -3.27
CA ARG A 158 -3.26 -13.07 -4.45
C ARG A 158 -3.33 -14.42 -5.16
N LEU A 159 -3.25 -15.51 -4.41
CA LEU A 159 -3.38 -16.86 -4.93
C LEU A 159 -4.79 -17.11 -5.50
N LEU A 160 -5.84 -16.63 -4.82
CA LEU A 160 -7.22 -16.71 -5.33
C LEU A 160 -7.37 -16.05 -6.70
N LYS A 161 -6.91 -14.80 -6.83
CA LYS A 161 -6.95 -14.06 -8.10
C LYS A 161 -6.13 -14.77 -9.19
N TYR A 162 -4.98 -15.34 -8.83
CA TYR A 162 -4.14 -16.10 -9.75
C TYR A 162 -4.85 -17.35 -10.29
N LEU A 163 -5.46 -18.15 -9.41
CA LEU A 163 -6.21 -19.35 -9.81
C LEU A 163 -7.40 -18.99 -10.71
N ILE A 164 -8.20 -17.99 -10.34
CA ILE A 164 -9.32 -17.53 -11.17
C ILE A 164 -8.82 -17.06 -12.54
N ARG A 165 -7.72 -16.31 -12.59
CA ARG A 165 -7.11 -15.88 -13.86
C ARG A 165 -6.69 -17.07 -14.73
N LYS A 166 -6.11 -18.12 -14.13
CA LYS A 166 -5.73 -19.33 -14.86
C LYS A 166 -6.94 -20.08 -15.42
N ILE A 167 -8.03 -20.16 -14.65
CA ILE A 167 -9.30 -20.74 -15.11
C ILE A 167 -9.86 -19.94 -16.30
N LEU A 168 -9.91 -18.61 -16.18
CA LEU A 168 -10.39 -17.72 -17.26
C LEU A 168 -9.59 -17.91 -18.56
N LEU A 169 -8.27 -18.00 -18.47
CA LEU A 169 -7.41 -18.17 -19.63
C LEU A 169 -7.59 -19.52 -20.33
N HIS A 170 -8.05 -20.54 -19.61
CA HIS A 170 -8.33 -21.86 -20.16
C HIS A 170 -9.65 -21.92 -20.95
N CYS A 171 -10.55 -20.94 -20.75
CA CYS A 171 -11.84 -20.80 -21.44
C CYS A 171 -12.78 -22.02 -21.38
N ASN A 172 -12.47 -23.05 -20.59
CA ASN A 172 -13.31 -24.22 -20.36
C ASN A 172 -13.65 -24.32 -18.86
N PHE A 173 -14.95 -24.31 -18.57
CA PHE A 173 -15.50 -24.30 -17.21
C PHE A 173 -16.14 -25.65 -16.81
N GLU A 174 -15.86 -26.72 -17.56
CA GLU A 174 -16.20 -28.07 -17.15
C GLU A 174 -15.45 -28.46 -15.87
N ASP A 175 -16.10 -29.26 -15.04
CA ASP A 175 -15.63 -29.50 -13.68
C ASP A 175 -14.24 -30.15 -13.61
N ASP A 176 -13.94 -31.05 -14.53
CA ASP A 176 -12.66 -31.76 -14.59
C ASP A 176 -11.53 -30.88 -15.15
N GLU A 177 -11.85 -29.96 -16.05
CA GLU A 177 -10.89 -29.02 -16.61
C GLU A 177 -10.49 -27.97 -15.56
N ILE A 178 -11.46 -27.44 -14.81
CA ILE A 178 -11.16 -26.53 -13.69
C ILE A 178 -10.26 -27.23 -12.66
N GLN A 179 -10.55 -28.48 -12.30
CA GLN A 179 -9.71 -29.24 -11.37
C GLN A 179 -8.27 -29.38 -11.87
N LYS A 180 -8.08 -29.75 -13.15
CA LYS A 180 -6.74 -29.84 -13.76
C LYS A 180 -6.01 -28.52 -13.74
N VAL A 181 -6.67 -27.43 -14.11
CA VAL A 181 -6.08 -26.08 -14.13
C VAL A 181 -5.65 -25.65 -12.73
N VAL A 182 -6.51 -25.86 -11.72
CA VAL A 182 -6.21 -25.51 -10.33
C VAL A 182 -5.00 -26.31 -9.83
N ILE A 183 -4.99 -27.64 -10.01
CA ILE A 183 -3.88 -28.50 -9.57
C ILE A 183 -2.57 -28.09 -10.26
N LYS A 184 -2.60 -27.87 -11.58
CA LYS A 184 -1.45 -27.44 -12.34
C LYS A 184 -0.92 -26.08 -11.87
N ALA A 185 -1.81 -25.11 -11.68
CA ALA A 185 -1.44 -23.75 -11.28
C ALA A 185 -0.78 -23.72 -9.89
N ILE A 186 -1.21 -24.58 -8.96
CA ILE A 186 -0.58 -24.71 -7.64
C ILE A 186 0.82 -25.33 -7.78
N GLY A 187 0.97 -26.37 -8.61
CA GLY A 187 2.28 -26.97 -8.88
C GLY A 187 3.28 -26.01 -9.54
N GLU A 188 2.81 -24.97 -10.23
CA GLU A 188 3.65 -23.89 -10.79
C GLU A 188 3.99 -22.78 -9.78
N SER A 189 3.32 -22.73 -8.62
CA SER A 189 3.43 -21.63 -7.65
C SER A 189 4.42 -21.91 -6.50
N TYR A 190 5.12 -23.05 -6.55
CA TYR A 190 6.15 -23.48 -5.58
C TYR A 190 7.44 -23.88 -6.29
#